data_AF-A0A7Y6Z8Q0-F1
#
_entry.id   AF-A0A7Y6Z8Q0-F1
#
_cell.length_a   1.000
_cell.length_b   1.000
_cell.length_c   1.000
_cell.angle_alpha   90.00
_cell.angle_beta   90.00
_cell.angle_gamma   90.00
#
_symmetry.space_group_name_H-M   'P 1'
#
loop_
_entity.id
_entity.type
_entity.pdbx_description
1 polymer ?
#
loop_
_entity_poly.entity_id
_entity_poly.type
_entity_poly.pdbx_seq_one_letter_code
_entity_poly.pdbx_strand_id
1 'polypeptide(L)'
;HEGFINFNAGTLGVSMVEGRISAGVVVGNGSDLGGGCSTMGTLSGGNAVVISVGENCLLGANAGLGLPLGDRCTIEAGLYVTGSSKVTLLDDQNNEVGVIKAGELAGKPDLLFRRNSQSGRIEVKTNKSAIELNAELHKHN
;
A
#
# COMPACT_ATOMS: atom_id res chain seq x y z
N HIS A 1 24.20 -3.75 1.65
CA HIS A 1 23.17 -3.25 2.59
C HIS A 1 22.31 -2.24 1.82
N GLU A 2 20.97 -2.37 1.84
CA GLU A 2 20.05 -1.59 0.98
C GLU A 2 19.14 -0.61 1.73
N GLY A 3 18.96 -0.78 3.05
CA GLY A 3 18.10 0.05 3.88
C GLY A 3 18.55 1.52 3.91
N PHE A 4 17.58 2.44 3.85
CA PHE A 4 17.79 3.88 3.94
C PHE A 4 16.64 4.54 4.69
N ILE A 5 16.97 5.45 5.62
CA ILE A 5 15.99 6.25 6.37
C ILE A 5 16.41 7.71 6.29
N ASN A 6 15.49 8.58 5.88
CA ASN A 6 15.74 10.01 5.76
C ASN A 6 15.44 10.78 7.07
N PHE A 7 15.69 12.09 7.11
CA PHE A 7 15.34 12.93 8.25
C PHE A 7 13.83 12.97 8.49
N ASN A 8 13.43 13.12 9.77
CA ASN A 8 12.02 13.15 10.18
C ASN A 8 11.22 11.94 9.67
N ALA A 9 11.85 10.78 9.62
CA ALA A 9 11.29 9.53 9.15
C ALA A 9 11.81 8.37 10.00
N GLY A 10 11.12 7.24 9.99
CA GLY A 10 11.58 6.07 10.73
C GLY A 10 10.47 5.08 11.07
N THR A 11 10.78 4.23 12.05
CA THR A 11 9.90 3.16 12.53
C THR A 11 9.40 3.51 13.94
N LEU A 12 8.14 3.17 14.23
CA LEU A 12 7.53 3.33 15.56
C LEU A 12 7.73 2.09 16.45
N GLY A 13 8.42 1.08 15.96
CA GLY A 13 8.64 -0.17 16.67
C GLY A 13 9.67 -1.06 15.97
N VAL A 14 9.52 -2.37 16.16
CA VAL A 14 10.39 -3.38 15.55
C VAL A 14 9.99 -3.57 14.10
N SER A 15 10.94 -3.37 13.18
CA SER A 15 10.72 -3.49 11.73
C SER A 15 11.99 -3.99 11.05
N MET A 16 11.87 -4.87 10.06
CA MET A 16 12.93 -5.10 9.10
C MET A 16 12.95 -3.97 8.06
N VAL A 17 14.10 -3.31 7.86
CA VAL A 17 14.23 -2.20 6.90
C VAL A 17 15.36 -2.47 5.92
N GLU A 18 14.98 -3.02 4.77
CA GLU A 18 15.86 -3.28 3.62
C GLU A 18 15.51 -2.40 2.41
N GLY A 19 14.52 -1.52 2.55
CA GLY A 19 14.12 -0.53 1.54
C GLY A 19 14.36 0.93 1.95
N ARG A 20 13.76 1.86 1.20
CA ARG A 20 13.91 3.32 1.39
C ARG A 20 12.70 3.92 2.10
N ILE A 21 12.94 4.53 3.26
CA ILE A 21 12.00 5.36 4.02
C ILE A 21 12.27 6.84 3.69
N SER A 22 11.39 7.46 2.91
CA SER A 22 11.50 8.87 2.51
C SER A 22 11.25 9.84 3.68
N ALA A 23 11.67 11.09 3.55
CA ALA A 23 11.48 12.10 4.59
C ALA A 23 9.99 12.27 4.95
N GLY A 24 9.68 12.35 6.24
CA GLY A 24 8.31 12.41 6.76
C GLY A 24 7.61 11.06 6.87
N VAL A 25 8.11 10.00 6.24
CA VAL A 25 7.44 8.69 6.24
C VAL A 25 7.65 7.97 7.57
N VAL A 26 6.55 7.47 8.12
CA VAL A 26 6.53 6.69 9.35
C VAL A 26 6.07 5.26 9.05
N VAL A 27 6.75 4.28 9.65
CA VAL A 27 6.46 2.85 9.54
C VAL A 27 6.03 2.31 10.91
N GLY A 28 4.86 1.68 10.96
CA GLY A 28 4.31 1.07 12.18
C GLY A 28 5.08 -0.16 12.65
N ASN A 29 4.80 -0.58 13.89
CA ASN A 29 5.42 -1.75 14.50
C ASN A 29 5.09 -3.04 13.74
N GLY A 30 6.06 -3.95 13.64
CA GLY A 30 5.92 -5.25 12.97
C GLY A 30 5.87 -5.17 11.45
N SER A 31 6.06 -3.99 10.85
CA SER A 31 6.06 -3.82 9.39
C SER A 31 7.44 -4.04 8.79
N ASP A 32 7.49 -4.82 7.72
CA ASP A 32 8.72 -5.20 7.04
C ASP A 32 8.82 -4.56 5.65
N LEU A 33 9.95 -3.91 5.40
CA LEU A 33 10.30 -3.28 4.13
C LEU A 33 11.38 -4.12 3.44
N GLY A 34 10.98 -4.92 2.45
CA GLY A 34 11.87 -5.80 1.71
C GLY A 34 12.93 -5.05 0.88
N GLY A 35 14.00 -5.78 0.53
CA GLY A 35 15.15 -5.27 -0.21
C GLY A 35 14.79 -4.40 -1.41
N GLY A 36 15.30 -3.17 -1.43
CA GLY A 36 15.15 -2.25 -2.56
C GLY A 36 13.78 -1.60 -2.70
N CYS A 37 12.81 -1.91 -1.81
CA CYS A 37 11.49 -1.30 -1.86
C CYS A 37 11.56 0.23 -1.66
N SER A 38 10.51 0.94 -2.08
CA SER A 38 10.44 2.40 -2.04
C SER A 38 9.19 2.87 -1.35
N THR A 39 9.33 3.71 -0.32
CA THR A 39 8.24 4.60 0.09
C THR A 39 8.44 5.95 -0.59
N MET A 40 7.39 6.46 -1.23
CA MET A 40 7.39 7.82 -1.74
C MET A 40 7.33 8.79 -0.55
N GLY A 41 7.99 9.95 -0.66
CA GLY A 41 7.77 11.06 0.27
C GLY A 41 6.42 11.74 -0.02
N THR A 42 6.35 13.05 0.18
CA THR A 42 5.16 13.83 -0.21
C THR A 42 4.85 13.66 -1.69
N LEU A 43 3.57 13.52 -2.05
CA LEU A 43 3.15 13.42 -3.44
C LEU A 43 3.60 14.65 -4.24
N SER A 44 4.53 14.46 -5.19
CA SER A 44 4.94 15.52 -6.11
C SER A 44 3.82 15.77 -7.12
N GLY A 45 2.85 16.61 -6.74
CA GLY A 45 1.67 16.92 -7.57
C GLY A 45 0.62 17.83 -6.92
N GLY A 46 0.93 18.48 -5.79
CA GLY A 46 0.05 19.48 -5.16
C GLY A 46 -0.76 18.99 -3.95
N ASN A 47 -0.75 17.69 -3.65
CA ASN A 47 -1.36 17.15 -2.42
C ASN A 47 -0.29 16.85 -1.37
N ALA A 48 -0.34 17.56 -0.25
CA ALA A 48 0.58 17.45 0.88
C ALA A 48 0.37 16.18 1.74
N VAL A 49 -0.05 15.07 1.13
CA VAL A 49 -0.26 13.81 1.85
C VAL A 49 1.11 13.17 2.08
N VAL A 50 1.47 13.04 3.35
CA VAL A 50 2.65 12.31 3.79
C VAL A 50 2.31 10.82 3.78
N ILE A 51 3.17 10.01 3.15
CA ILE A 51 3.00 8.56 3.10
C ILE A 51 3.32 7.97 4.47
N SER A 52 2.52 7.01 4.90
CA SER A 52 2.75 6.19 6.10
C SER A 52 2.54 4.72 5.79
N VAL A 53 3.17 3.86 6.58
CA VAL A 53 2.92 2.41 6.58
C VAL A 53 2.38 2.05 7.96
N GLY A 54 1.21 1.41 8.01
CA GLY A 54 0.60 0.92 9.26
C GLY A 54 1.41 -0.18 9.95
N GLU A 55 0.78 -0.86 10.90
CA GLU A 55 1.38 -1.98 11.63
C GLU A 55 1.23 -3.32 10.90
N ASN A 56 2.20 -4.21 11.09
CA ASN A 56 2.18 -5.58 10.53
C ASN A 56 2.00 -5.63 9.01
N CYS A 57 2.57 -4.67 8.29
CA CYS A 57 2.56 -4.61 6.83
C CYS A 57 3.78 -5.31 6.22
N LEU A 58 3.67 -5.69 4.95
CA LEU A 58 4.77 -6.24 4.17
C LEU A 58 4.90 -5.51 2.84
N LEU A 59 6.01 -4.80 2.64
CA LEU A 59 6.40 -4.31 1.31
C LEU A 59 7.39 -5.31 0.71
N GLY A 60 6.99 -6.00 -0.35
CA GLY A 60 7.86 -6.95 -1.04
C GLY A 60 9.13 -6.28 -1.59
N ALA A 61 10.16 -7.09 -1.85
CA ALA A 61 11.40 -6.60 -2.45
C ALA A 61 11.12 -5.85 -3.76
N ASN A 62 11.79 -4.72 -3.97
CA ASN A 62 11.59 -3.82 -5.11
C ASN A 62 10.16 -3.29 -5.31
N ALA A 63 9.26 -3.45 -4.33
CA ALA A 63 7.95 -2.83 -4.38
C ALA A 63 8.04 -1.31 -4.22
N GLY A 64 6.96 -0.60 -4.56
CA GLY A 64 6.87 0.84 -4.37
C GLY A 64 5.51 1.27 -3.85
N LEU A 65 5.51 2.22 -2.92
CA LEU A 65 4.33 2.73 -2.24
C LEU A 65 4.23 4.24 -2.41
N GLY A 66 3.17 4.69 -3.09
CA GLY A 66 2.84 6.10 -3.34
C GLY A 66 1.48 6.52 -2.77
N LEU A 67 1.00 5.84 -1.72
CA LEU A 67 -0.20 6.18 -0.95
C LEU A 67 -0.03 5.72 0.51
N PRO A 68 -0.69 6.34 1.50
CA PRO A 68 -0.70 5.84 2.87
C PRO A 68 -1.28 4.43 2.94
N LEU A 69 -0.61 3.52 3.63
CA LEU A 69 -1.01 2.13 3.81
C LEU A 69 -1.53 1.92 5.23
N GLY A 70 -2.71 1.32 5.38
CA GLY A 70 -3.24 0.92 6.69
C GLY A 70 -2.54 -0.32 7.24
N ASP A 71 -3.04 -0.85 8.35
CA ASP A 71 -2.45 -2.03 9.01
C ASP A 71 -2.67 -3.32 8.21
N ARG A 72 -1.79 -4.31 8.41
CA ARG A 72 -1.92 -5.67 7.85
C ARG A 72 -2.05 -5.69 6.33
N CYS A 73 -1.40 -4.74 5.67
CA CYS A 73 -1.40 -4.65 4.21
C CYS A 73 -0.13 -5.23 3.61
N THR A 74 -0.25 -5.79 2.42
CA THR A 74 0.87 -6.38 1.67
C THR A 74 0.93 -5.81 0.26
N ILE A 75 2.13 -5.40 -0.17
CA ILE A 75 2.44 -5.08 -1.56
C ILE A 75 3.34 -6.19 -2.13
N GLU A 76 2.92 -6.82 -3.22
CA GLU A 76 3.73 -7.80 -3.94
C GLU A 76 5.12 -7.24 -4.30
N ALA A 77 6.14 -8.11 -4.30
CA ALA A 77 7.46 -7.78 -4.80
C ALA A 77 7.42 -7.23 -6.24
N GLY A 78 8.18 -6.17 -6.49
CA GLY A 78 8.27 -5.50 -7.80
C GLY A 78 7.03 -4.68 -8.20
N LEU A 79 5.96 -4.66 -7.39
CA LEU A 79 4.78 -3.84 -7.67
C LEU A 79 4.96 -2.43 -7.10
N TYR A 80 4.91 -1.43 -7.98
CA TYR A 80 4.79 -0.03 -7.58
C TYR A 80 3.32 0.42 -7.66
N VAL A 81 2.74 0.85 -6.54
CA VAL A 81 1.37 1.37 -6.45
C VAL A 81 1.42 2.87 -6.16
N THR A 82 0.89 3.69 -7.06
CA THR A 82 0.71 5.13 -6.85
C THR A 82 -0.73 5.43 -6.49
N GLY A 83 -1.02 6.58 -5.88
CA GLY A 83 -2.41 6.98 -5.61
C GLY A 83 -3.31 7.05 -6.86
N SER A 84 -2.73 7.23 -8.06
CA SER A 84 -3.47 7.24 -9.33
C SER A 84 -3.57 5.89 -10.02
N SER A 85 -2.87 4.84 -9.55
CA SER A 85 -2.97 3.49 -10.08
C SER A 85 -4.43 3.05 -10.09
N LYS A 86 -4.94 2.65 -11.26
CA LYS A 86 -6.23 1.98 -11.36
C LYS A 86 -6.06 0.53 -10.90
N VAL A 87 -6.90 0.12 -9.96
CA VAL A 87 -6.84 -1.21 -9.35
C VAL A 87 -8.20 -1.88 -9.45
N THR A 88 -8.19 -3.16 -9.81
CA THR A 88 -9.37 -4.03 -9.74
C THR A 88 -9.53 -4.51 -8.31
N LEU A 89 -10.62 -4.09 -7.66
CA LEU A 89 -10.97 -4.50 -6.31
C LEU A 89 -11.60 -5.89 -6.34
N LEU A 90 -11.06 -6.78 -5.50
CA LEU A 90 -11.55 -8.14 -5.34
C LEU A 90 -12.11 -8.37 -3.93
N ASP A 91 -13.22 -9.09 -3.86
CA ASP A 91 -13.74 -9.60 -2.60
C ASP A 91 -12.86 -10.73 -2.03
N ASP A 92 -13.24 -11.26 -0.87
CA ASP A 92 -12.56 -12.34 -0.17
C ASP A 92 -12.53 -13.65 -0.99
N GLN A 93 -13.46 -13.84 -1.94
CA GLN A 93 -13.51 -14.96 -2.88
C GLN A 93 -12.78 -14.71 -4.21
N ASN A 94 -12.12 -13.55 -4.38
CA ASN A 94 -11.48 -13.08 -5.60
C ASN A 94 -12.43 -12.68 -6.75
N ASN A 95 -13.72 -12.45 -6.49
CA ASN A 95 -14.61 -11.91 -7.51
C ASN A 95 -14.36 -10.41 -7.68
N GLU A 96 -14.47 -9.93 -8.92
CA GLU A 96 -14.32 -8.51 -9.23
C GLU A 96 -15.54 -7.71 -8.76
N VAL A 97 -15.27 -6.71 -7.93
CA VAL A 97 -16.30 -5.78 -7.41
C VAL A 97 -16.33 -4.51 -8.24
N GLY A 98 -15.17 -4.02 -8.69
CA GLY A 98 -15.07 -2.83 -9.54
C GLY A 98 -13.64 -2.33 -9.69
N VAL A 99 -13.49 -1.20 -10.38
CA VAL A 99 -12.18 -0.56 -10.63
C VAL A 99 -12.15 0.85 -10.04
N ILE A 100 -11.24 1.07 -9.10
CA ILE A 100 -11.08 2.35 -8.37
C ILE A 100 -9.65 2.88 -8.51
N LYS A 101 -9.39 4.12 -8.08
CA LYS A 101 -8.01 4.59 -7.88
C LYS A 101 -7.49 4.05 -6.55
N ALA A 102 -6.23 3.60 -6.51
CA ALA A 102 -5.61 3.10 -5.28
C ALA A 102 -5.67 4.12 -4.14
N GLY A 103 -5.60 5.43 -4.44
CA GLY A 103 -5.73 6.49 -3.42
C GLY A 103 -7.05 6.46 -2.63
N GLU A 104 -8.12 5.86 -3.17
CA GLU A 104 -9.40 5.66 -2.46
C GLU A 104 -9.29 4.57 -1.36
N LEU A 105 -8.22 3.80 -1.36
CA LEU A 105 -7.89 2.77 -0.38
C LEU A 105 -6.86 3.24 0.66
N ALA A 106 -6.46 4.52 0.63
CA ALA A 106 -5.45 5.05 1.53
C ALA A 106 -5.82 4.83 3.00
N GLY A 107 -4.90 4.26 3.77
CA GLY A 107 -5.08 3.99 5.20
C GLY A 107 -6.03 2.83 5.54
N LYS A 108 -6.66 2.18 4.56
CA LYS A 108 -7.51 1.01 4.83
C LYS A 108 -6.66 -0.21 5.19
N PRO A 109 -7.08 -1.02 6.18
CA PRO A 109 -6.32 -2.20 6.59
C PRO A 109 -6.66 -3.43 5.74
N ASP A 110 -5.89 -4.51 5.94
CA ASP A 110 -6.19 -5.86 5.44
C ASP A 110 -6.26 -5.96 3.90
N LEU A 111 -5.39 -5.22 3.20
CA LEU A 111 -5.32 -5.19 1.74
C LEU A 111 -4.10 -5.93 1.19
N LEU A 112 -4.31 -6.76 0.18
CA LEU A 112 -3.24 -7.36 -0.62
C LEU A 112 -3.23 -6.74 -2.02
N PHE A 113 -2.20 -5.95 -2.31
CA PHE A 113 -1.94 -5.41 -3.64
C PHE A 113 -1.04 -6.37 -4.41
N ARG A 114 -1.49 -6.80 -5.59
CA ARG A 114 -0.73 -7.69 -6.49
C ARG A 114 -0.95 -7.33 -7.95
N ARG A 115 -0.05 -7.77 -8.83
CA ARG A 115 -0.22 -7.76 -10.27
C ARG A 115 -0.63 -9.15 -10.73
N ASN A 116 -1.72 -9.23 -11.48
CA ASN A 116 -2.07 -10.46 -12.16
C ASN A 116 -1.02 -10.73 -13.25
N SER A 117 -0.28 -11.83 -13.14
CA SER A 117 0.83 -12.13 -14.05
C SER A 117 0.40 -12.51 -15.47
N GLN A 118 -0.87 -12.88 -15.67
CA GLN A 118 -1.41 -13.22 -16.98
C GLN A 118 -1.99 -12.00 -17.70
N SER A 119 -2.74 -11.14 -17.00
CA SER A 119 -3.39 -9.97 -17.61
C SER A 119 -2.62 -8.66 -17.43
N GLY A 120 -1.66 -8.62 -16.50
CA GLY A 120 -0.90 -7.42 -16.15
C GLY A 120 -1.66 -6.40 -15.30
N ARG A 121 -2.95 -6.61 -15.02
CA ARG A 121 -3.75 -5.67 -14.21
C ARG A 121 -3.30 -5.68 -12.75
N ILE A 122 -3.43 -4.54 -12.09
CA ILE A 122 -3.21 -4.44 -10.64
C ILE A 122 -4.52 -4.81 -9.95
N GLU A 123 -4.44 -5.73 -9.01
CA GLU A 123 -5.56 -6.22 -8.21
C GLU A 123 -5.33 -5.84 -6.74
N VAL A 124 -6.43 -5.53 -6.04
CA VAL A 124 -6.43 -5.43 -4.58
C VAL A 124 -7.41 -6.43 -4.04
N LYS A 125 -6.89 -7.46 -3.37
CA LYS A 125 -7.71 -8.41 -2.62
C LYS A 125 -7.98 -7.86 -1.23
N THR A 126 -9.24 -7.94 -0.81
CA THR A 126 -9.67 -7.58 0.55
C THR A 126 -10.08 -8.83 1.34
N ASN A 127 -10.30 -8.68 2.64
CA ASN A 127 -10.93 -9.69 3.50
C ASN A 127 -12.45 -9.53 3.63
N LYS A 128 -13.07 -8.66 2.82
CA LYS A 128 -14.49 -8.31 2.89
C LYS A 128 -15.27 -8.94 1.74
N SER A 129 -16.54 -9.20 2.00
CA SER A 129 -17.48 -9.62 0.96
C SER A 129 -17.81 -8.48 -0.01
N ALA A 130 -18.28 -8.82 -1.21
CA ALA A 130 -18.72 -7.83 -2.20
C ALA A 130 -19.81 -6.88 -1.67
N ILE A 131 -20.69 -7.36 -0.78
CA ILE A 131 -21.77 -6.55 -0.17
C ILE A 131 -21.18 -5.46 0.73
N GLU A 132 -20.23 -5.83 1.59
CA GLU A 132 -19.57 -4.90 2.51
C GLU A 132 -18.76 -3.85 1.73
N LEU A 133 -18.05 -4.29 0.68
CA LEU A 133 -17.28 -3.39 -0.18
C LEU A 133 -18.15 -2.37 -0.90
N ASN A 134 -19.26 -2.81 -1.48
CA ASN A 134 -20.20 -1.91 -2.15
C ASN A 134 -20.79 -0.89 -1.18
N ALA A 135 -21.21 -1.32 0.01
CA ALA A 135 -21.73 -0.42 1.03
C ALA A 135 -20.69 0.64 1.46
N GLU A 136 -19.40 0.28 1.50
CA GLU A 136 -18.32 1.19 1.88
C GLU A 136 -17.92 2.15 0.75
N LEU A 137 -17.91 1.68 -0.50
CA LEU A 137 -17.65 2.52 -1.67
C LEU A 137 -18.75 3.55 -1.90
N HIS A 138 -20.02 3.17 -1.67
CA HIS A 138 -21.17 4.05 -1.91
C HIS A 138 -21.51 4.98 -0.75
N LYS A 139 -20.87 4.85 0.42
CA LYS A 139 -21.01 5.80 1.53
C LYS A 139 -20.37 7.16 1.28
N HIS A 140 -19.53 7.29 0.24
CA HIS A 140 -18.80 8.51 -0.10
C HIS A 140 -19.24 9.17 -1.42
N ASN A 141 -20.36 8.73 -2.01
CA ASN A 141 -21.07 9.42 -3.09
C ASN A 141 -22.27 10.20 -2.52
#